data_AF-A0AAJ5VQU8-F1
#
_entry.id   AF-A0AAJ5VQU8-F1
#
_cell.length_a   1.000
_cell.length_b   1.000
_cell.length_c   1.000
_cell.angle_alpha   90.00
_cell.angle_beta   90.00
_cell.angle_gamma   90.00
#
_symmetry.space_group_name_H-M   'P 1'
#
loop_
_entity.id
_entity.type
_entity.pdbx_description
1 polymer ?
#
loop_
_entity_poly.entity_id
_entity_poly.type
_entity_poly.pdbx_seq_one_letter_code
_entity_poly.pdbx_strand_id
1 'polypeptide(L)'
;MTSAEDETETVCRVCGFEGEVFWEGGWPNEAAICPCCDNEPDVGDASVMGLRNYRGYWVGHGAPWGSPSEERKHKREGWDLLKQMQNIPPQWR
;
A
#
# COMPACT_ATOMS: atom_id res chain seq x y z
N MET A 1 -8.50 -22.28 -14.11
CA MET A 1 -9.65 -21.37 -14.16
C MET A 1 -9.75 -20.78 -12.77
N THR A 2 -8.93 -19.76 -12.49
CA THR A 2 -9.04 -18.96 -11.27
C THR A 2 -10.21 -18.01 -11.51
N SER A 3 -11.24 -18.11 -10.67
CA SER A 3 -12.41 -17.24 -10.72
C SER A 3 -11.99 -15.81 -10.39
N ALA A 4 -12.67 -14.81 -10.97
CA ALA A 4 -12.34 -13.38 -10.85
C ALA A 4 -12.24 -12.83 -9.41
N GLU A 5 -12.74 -13.56 -8.41
CA GLU A 5 -12.62 -13.23 -6.98
C GLU A 5 -11.17 -13.38 -6.45
N ASP A 6 -10.30 -14.12 -7.16
CA ASP A 6 -8.91 -14.44 -6.76
C ASP A 6 -7.88 -13.39 -7.23
N GLU A 7 -8.32 -12.29 -7.86
CA GLU A 7 -7.44 -11.25 -8.42
C GLU A 7 -7.65 -9.85 -7.80
N THR A 8 -8.28 -9.79 -6.62
CA THR A 8 -8.40 -8.53 -5.85
C THR A 8 -7.21 -8.34 -4.92
N GLU A 9 -6.63 -7.15 -4.91
CA GLU A 9 -5.57 -6.77 -3.96
C GLU A 9 -6.06 -5.62 -3.08
N THR A 10 -6.24 -5.91 -1.79
CA THR A 10 -6.61 -4.93 -0.75
C THR A 10 -5.40 -4.42 0.04
N VAL A 11 -4.21 -4.95 -0.25
CA VAL A 11 -2.96 -4.53 0.38
C VAL A 11 -2.23 -3.56 -0.53
N CYS A 12 -1.93 -2.36 -0.02
CA CYS A 12 -1.11 -1.40 -0.74
C CYS A 12 0.27 -2.00 -1.03
N ARG A 13 0.61 -2.12 -2.32
CA ARG A 13 1.87 -2.71 -2.77
C ARG A 13 3.09 -1.97 -2.18
N VAL A 14 3.00 -0.64 -2.00
CA VAL A 14 4.08 0.20 -1.45
C VAL A 14 4.34 -0.07 0.02
N CYS A 15 3.32 0.08 0.87
CA CYS A 15 3.53 0.16 2.32
C CYS A 15 2.96 -1.02 3.13
N GLY A 16 2.17 -1.90 2.51
CA GLY A 16 1.54 -3.04 3.18
C GLY A 16 0.28 -2.70 3.99
N PHE A 17 -0.23 -1.47 3.92
CA PHE A 17 -1.49 -1.11 4.55
C PHE A 17 -2.65 -1.86 3.88
N GLU A 18 -3.47 -2.56 4.68
CA GLU A 18 -4.70 -3.20 4.22
C GLU A 18 -5.84 -2.18 4.25
N GLY A 19 -6.48 -1.96 3.11
CA GLY A 19 -7.56 -0.99 2.94
C GLY A 19 -8.69 -1.54 2.09
N GLU A 20 -9.32 -0.66 1.31
CA GLU A 20 -10.24 -1.08 0.25
C GLU A 20 -9.48 -1.75 -0.91
N VAL A 21 -10.16 -1.99 -2.03
CA VAL A 21 -9.56 -2.60 -3.22
C VAL A 21 -8.64 -1.60 -3.92
N PHE A 22 -7.34 -1.91 -4.00
CA PHE A 22 -6.36 -1.15 -4.76
C PHE A 22 -6.23 -1.65 -6.20
N TRP A 23 -6.34 -2.97 -6.40
CA TRP A 23 -6.27 -3.60 -7.72
C TRP A 23 -7.33 -4.70 -7.84
N GLU A 24 -7.91 -4.83 -9.03
CA GLU A 24 -8.88 -5.88 -9.36
C GLU A 24 -8.58 -6.41 -10.76
N GLY A 25 -8.31 -7.71 -10.89
CA GLY A 25 -8.03 -8.32 -12.20
C GLY A 25 -6.80 -7.74 -12.89
N GLY A 26 -5.82 -7.26 -12.11
CA GLY A 26 -4.64 -6.55 -12.63
C GLY A 26 -4.88 -5.11 -13.06
N TRP A 27 -6.10 -4.58 -12.91
CA TRP A 27 -6.42 -3.19 -13.17
C TRP A 27 -6.37 -2.34 -11.89
N PRO A 28 -5.83 -1.11 -11.95
CA PRO A 28 -5.82 -0.22 -10.80
C PRO A 28 -7.23 0.29 -10.49
N ASN A 29 -7.57 0.36 -9.21
CA ASN A 29 -8.69 1.19 -8.77
C ASN A 29 -8.22 2.65 -8.68
N GLU A 30 -8.48 3.44 -9.72
CA GLU A 30 -8.07 4.85 -9.82
C GLU A 30 -8.66 5.74 -8.70
N ALA A 31 -9.73 5.31 -8.03
CA ALA A 31 -10.30 6.05 -6.90
C ALA A 31 -9.61 5.74 -5.57
N ALA A 32 -8.74 4.73 -5.51
CA ALA A 32 -8.09 4.31 -4.28
C ALA A 32 -6.80 5.10 -4.04
N ILE A 33 -6.74 5.84 -2.93
CA ILE A 33 -5.49 6.45 -2.44
C ILE A 33 -5.17 5.80 -1.10
N CYS A 34 -3.95 5.27 -0.97
CA CYS A 34 -3.54 4.64 0.28
C CYS A 34 -3.48 5.68 1.41
N PRO A 35 -4.30 5.57 2.48
CA PRO A 35 -4.31 6.57 3.56
C PRO A 35 -3.02 6.57 4.38
N CYS A 36 -2.21 5.51 4.25
CA CYS A 36 -0.91 5.41 4.88
C CYS A 36 0.16 6.12 4.04
N CYS A 37 0.47 5.69 2.82
CA CYS A 37 1.62 6.24 2.09
C CYS A 37 1.28 7.24 0.98
N ASP A 38 0.00 7.57 0.79
CA ASP A 38 -0.53 8.40 -0.32
C ASP A 38 -0.29 7.83 -1.72
N ASN A 39 0.11 6.55 -1.83
CA ASN A 39 0.19 5.90 -3.14
C ASN A 39 -1.19 5.75 -3.78
N GLU A 40 -1.30 6.20 -5.01
CA GLU A 40 -2.36 5.86 -5.96
C GLU A 40 -1.89 4.67 -6.84
N PRO A 41 -2.73 3.62 -7.03
CA PRO A 41 -2.46 2.51 -7.94
C PRO A 41 -2.06 2.99 -9.33
N ASP A 42 -1.05 2.35 -9.92
CA ASP A 42 -0.48 2.67 -11.24
C ASP A 42 0.28 4.01 -11.32
N VAL A 43 0.50 4.68 -10.19
CA VAL A 43 1.35 5.87 -10.11
C VAL A 43 2.71 5.51 -9.50
N GLY A 44 2.73 5.22 -8.19
CA GLY A 44 3.97 4.86 -7.50
C GLY A 44 4.30 3.37 -7.56
N ASP A 45 3.37 2.53 -8.02
CA ASP A 45 3.48 1.07 -8.10
C ASP A 45 3.22 0.48 -9.50
N ALA A 46 3.29 1.30 -10.56
CA ALA A 46 3.17 0.87 -11.97
C ALA A 46 4.26 -0.14 -12.42
N SER A 47 5.39 -0.20 -11.70
CA SER A 47 6.46 -1.16 -11.94
C SER A 47 7.13 -1.56 -10.64
N VAL A 48 7.72 -2.76 -10.58
CA VAL A 48 8.47 -3.24 -9.40
C VAL A 48 9.60 -2.29 -9.02
N MET A 49 10.26 -1.66 -10.00
CA MET A 49 11.32 -0.68 -9.74
C MET A 49 10.75 0.63 -9.16
N GLY A 50 9.68 1.17 -9.75
CA GLY A 50 9.00 2.37 -9.25
C GLY A 50 8.48 2.17 -7.81
N LEU A 51 7.82 1.04 -7.60
CA LEU A 51 7.33 0.56 -6.32
C LEU A 51 8.43 0.56 -5.24
N ARG A 52 9.57 -0.07 -5.53
CA ARG A 52 10.70 -0.16 -4.59
C ARG A 52 11.33 1.20 -4.32
N ASN A 53 11.46 2.05 -5.34
CA ASN A 53 11.98 3.41 -5.19
C ASN A 53 11.07 4.25 -4.29
N TYR A 54 9.76 4.20 -4.52
CA TYR A 54 8.81 4.97 -3.73
C TYR A 54 8.76 4.47 -2.28
N ARG A 55 8.70 3.15 -2.07
CA ARG A 55 8.80 2.55 -0.73
C ARG A 55 10.08 2.99 -0.02
N GLY A 56 11.23 2.92 -0.70
CA GLY A 56 12.52 3.33 -0.15
C GLY A 56 12.54 4.80 0.25
N TYR A 57 12.02 5.68 -0.61
CA TYR A 57 11.84 7.10 -0.31
C TYR A 57 10.94 7.30 0.92
N TRP A 58 9.76 6.70 0.93
CA TRP A 58 8.78 6.83 2.01
C TRP A 58 9.33 6.35 3.35
N VAL A 59 9.95 5.16 3.41
CA VAL A 59 10.62 4.65 4.61
C VAL A 59 11.77 5.56 5.03
N GLY A 60 12.60 6.01 4.08
CA GLY A 60 13.73 6.90 4.34
C GLY A 60 13.33 8.26 4.95
N HIS A 61 12.08 8.68 4.75
CA HIS A 61 11.50 9.90 5.34
C HIS A 61 10.71 9.63 6.63
N GLY A 62 10.84 8.44 7.22
CA GLY A 62 10.19 8.08 8.47
C GLY A 62 8.78 7.53 8.31
N ALA A 63 8.42 7.06 7.11
CA ALA A 63 7.11 6.51 6.79
C ALA A 63 5.95 7.46 7.16
N PRO A 64 5.96 8.71 6.66
CA PRO A 64 4.91 9.68 6.97
C PRO A 64 3.56 9.16 6.47
N TRP A 65 2.55 9.36 7.29
CA TRP A 65 1.17 9.06 6.88
C TRP A 65 0.63 10.18 6.00
N GLY A 66 -0.26 9.83 5.06
CA GLY A 66 -0.88 10.81 4.16
C GLY A 66 -1.71 11.88 4.88
N SER A 67 -2.25 11.51 6.05
CA SER A 67 -2.84 12.46 6.98
C SER A 67 -2.26 12.31 8.39
N PRO A 68 -1.86 13.42 9.03
CA PRO A 68 -1.49 13.42 10.45
C PRO A 68 -2.61 12.95 11.39
N SER A 69 -3.88 13.09 11.00
CA SER A 69 -4.99 12.59 11.82
C SER A 69 -5.07 11.06 11.81
N GLU A 70 -4.92 10.46 10.63
CA GLU A 70 -4.90 9.00 10.46
C GLU A 70 -3.68 8.40 11.13
N GLU A 71 -2.52 9.05 11.02
CA GLU A 71 -1.32 8.64 11.73
C GLU A 71 -1.56 8.52 13.23
N ARG A 72 -2.09 9.59 13.84
CA ARG A 72 -2.34 9.65 15.28
C ARG A 72 -3.37 8.62 15.71
N LYS A 73 -4.38 8.36 14.88
CA LYS A 73 -5.40 7.33 15.13
C LYS A 73 -4.75 5.94 15.21
N HIS A 74 -4.05 5.53 14.15
CA HIS A 74 -3.46 4.20 14.08
C HIS A 74 -2.31 4.02 15.08
N LYS A 75 -1.50 5.06 15.34
CA LYS A 75 -0.48 5.01 16.41
C LYS A 75 -1.10 4.76 17.79
N ARG A 76 -2.26 5.35 18.10
CA ARG A 76 -2.98 5.06 19.37
C ARG A 76 -3.51 3.64 19.44
N GLU A 77 -3.81 3.03 18.30
CA GLU A 77 -4.25 1.64 18.17
C GLU A 77 -3.06 0.65 18.15
N GLY A 78 -1.82 1.14 18.28
CA GLY A 78 -0.62 0.30 18.34
C GLY A 78 0.01 -0.01 16.98
N TRP A 79 -0.19 0.86 15.99
CA TRP A 79 0.44 0.73 14.68
C TRP A 79 1.95 0.55 14.76
N ASP A 80 2.44 -0.42 13.97
CA ASP A 80 3.84 -0.80 13.86
C ASP A 80 4.18 -0.93 12.38
N LEU A 81 5.12 -0.09 11.92
CA LEU A 81 5.57 -0.05 10.54
C LEU A 81 6.11 -1.42 10.06
N LEU A 82 6.91 -2.09 10.87
CA LEU A 82 7.55 -3.35 10.48
C LEU A 82 6.50 -4.46 10.37
N LYS A 83 5.48 -4.47 11.23
CA LYS A 83 4.34 -5.38 11.09
C LYS A 83 3.53 -5.09 9.82
N GLN A 84 3.23 -3.82 9.55
CA GLN A 84 2.50 -3.46 8.33
C GLN A 84 3.24 -3.90 7.06
N MET A 85 4.56 -3.68 7.00
CA MET A 85 5.36 -4.06 5.83
C MET A 85 5.43 -5.58 5.60
N GLN A 86 5.15 -6.41 6.60
CA GLN A 86 5.07 -7.88 6.42
C GLN A 86 3.87 -8.29 5.57
N ASN A 87 2.82 -7.47 5.52
CA ASN A 87 1.63 -7.74 4.71
C ASN A 87 1.90 -7.62 3.21
N ILE A 88 3.01 -6.99 2.79
CA ILE A 88 3.34 -6.83 1.38
C ILE A 88 3.50 -8.21 0.73
N PRO A 89 2.69 -8.53 -0.30
CA PRO A 89 2.76 -9.82 -0.99
C PRO A 89 4.15 -10.10 -1.57
N PRO A 90 4.63 -11.35 -1.59
CA PRO A 90 5.98 -11.68 -2.03
C PRO A 90 6.36 -11.18 -3.42
N GLN A 91 5.41 -11.17 -4.37
CA GLN A 91 5.62 -10.67 -5.73
C GLN A 91 5.89 -9.15 -5.79
N TRP A 92 5.50 -8.42 -4.75
CA TRP A 92 5.66 -6.97 -4.63
C TRP A 92 6.77 -6.54 -3.65
N ARG A 93 7.45 -7.49 -2.99
CA ARG A 93 8.51 -7.21 -2.04
C ARG A 93 9.80 -6.80 -2.75
#